data_AF-A0A3M8GP26-F1
#
_entry.id   AF-A0A3M8GP26-F1
#
_cell.length_a   1.000
_cell.length_b   1.000
_cell.length_c   1.000
_cell.angle_alpha   90.00
_cell.angle_beta   90.00
_cell.angle_gamma   90.00
#
_symmetry.space_group_name_H-M   'P 1'
#
loop_
_entity.id
_entity.type
_entity.pdbx_description
1 polymer ?
#
loop_
_entity_poly.entity_id
_entity_poly.type
_entity_poly.pdbx_seq_one_letter_code
_entity_poly.pdbx_strand_id
1 'polypeptide(L)'
;MEYRFLMFIHLITVVPCIILGAFGLLGKKGTKIHKSLGKVYMILMFTTALITLFMPAHVGNQFLDHFGWIHLFSFLTLWTVPTAYIAIRQGKVKKHQQKMVLLYIGAIGIAGGFTLAPGRYLHELLFG
;
A
#
# COMPACT_ATOMS: atom_id res chain seq x y z
N MET A 1 -13.62 -19.22 -2.20
CA MET A 1 -12.34 -19.49 -2.91
C MET A 1 -11.71 -18.20 -3.44
N GLU A 2 -12.48 -17.32 -4.07
CA GLU A 2 -12.01 -16.05 -4.65
C GLU A 2 -11.32 -15.09 -3.65
N TYR A 3 -11.93 -14.87 -2.47
CA TYR A 3 -11.34 -13.98 -1.46
C TYR A 3 -9.95 -14.41 -0.99
N ARG A 4 -9.75 -15.69 -0.68
CA ARG A 4 -8.45 -16.20 -0.21
C ARG A 4 -7.36 -16.03 -1.28
N PHE A 5 -7.72 -16.25 -2.54
CA PHE A 5 -6.82 -16.04 -3.66
C PHE A 5 -6.39 -14.56 -3.77
N LEU A 6 -7.36 -13.63 -3.76
CA LEU A 6 -7.07 -12.18 -3.77
C LEU A 6 -6.22 -11.76 -2.56
N MET A 7 -6.52 -12.29 -1.39
CA MET A 7 -5.77 -12.05 -0.16
C MET A 7 -4.31 -12.51 -0.29
N PHE A 8 -4.03 -13.70 -0.82
CA PHE A 8 -2.65 -14.17 -1.00
C PHE A 8 -1.88 -13.35 -2.05
N ILE A 9 -2.52 -12.98 -3.16
CA ILE A 9 -1.89 -12.09 -4.16
C ILE A 9 -1.60 -10.71 -3.54
N HIS A 10 -2.55 -10.17 -2.77
CA HIS A 10 -2.35 -8.95 -2.01
C HIS A 10 -1.15 -9.09 -1.05
N LEU A 11 -1.05 -10.20 -0.32
CA LEU A 11 0.05 -10.45 0.62
C LEU A 11 1.42 -10.51 -0.09
N ILE A 12 1.51 -11.25 -1.20
CA ILE A 12 2.75 -11.40 -1.99
C ILE A 12 3.20 -10.06 -2.59
N THR A 13 2.27 -9.13 -2.84
CA THR A 13 2.61 -7.80 -3.36
C THR A 13 2.93 -6.79 -2.24
N VAL A 14 2.17 -6.79 -1.14
CA VAL A 14 2.33 -5.82 -0.06
C VAL A 14 3.51 -6.12 0.86
N VAL A 15 3.83 -7.39 1.13
CA VAL A 15 4.91 -7.75 2.06
C VAL A 15 6.28 -7.28 1.53
N PRO A 16 6.68 -7.56 0.26
CA PRO A 16 7.89 -6.98 -0.30
C PRO A 16 7.82 -5.44 -0.38
N CYS A 17 6.63 -4.89 -0.61
CA CYS A 17 6.43 -3.44 -0.64
C CYS A 17 6.81 -2.77 0.68
N ILE A 18 6.44 -3.36 1.83
CA ILE A 18 6.81 -2.85 3.16
C ILE A 18 8.33 -2.83 3.34
N ILE A 19 9.02 -3.90 2.94
CA ILE A 19 10.48 -4.02 3.06
C ILE A 19 11.19 -3.01 2.16
N LEU A 20 10.78 -2.92 0.89
CA LEU A 20 11.35 -1.98 -0.07
C LEU A 20 11.09 -0.52 0.33
N GLY A 21 9.91 -0.23 0.87
CA GLY A 21 9.56 1.09 1.39
C GLY A 21 10.45 1.48 2.56
N ALA A 22 10.66 0.59 3.54
CA ALA A 22 11.58 0.83 4.66
C ALA A 22 13.00 1.12 4.15
N PHE A 23 13.51 0.28 3.25
CA PHE A 23 14.84 0.45 2.67
C PHE A 23 14.96 1.77 1.88
N GLY A 24 13.94 2.13 1.10
CA GLY A 24 13.90 3.37 0.33
C GLY A 24 13.84 4.63 1.20
N LEU A 25 13.13 4.57 2.33
CA LEU A 25 12.97 5.68 3.27
C LEU A 25 14.20 5.87 4.18
N LEU A 26 14.83 4.79 4.63
CA LEU A 26 16.00 4.85 5.52
C LEU A 26 17.30 5.04 4.72
N GLY A 27 17.42 4.41 3.56
CA GLY A 27 18.64 4.40 2.75
C GLY A 27 19.02 5.74 2.11
N LYS A 28 20.16 5.77 1.43
CA LYS A 28 20.66 6.95 0.70
C LYS A 28 19.80 7.22 -0.55
N LYS A 29 19.18 8.40 -0.58
CA LYS A 29 18.25 8.83 -1.65
C LYS A 29 19.03 9.26 -2.90
N GLY A 30 18.39 9.12 -4.07
CA GLY A 30 18.95 9.57 -5.35
C GLY A 30 20.01 8.66 -6.00
N THR A 31 20.42 7.58 -5.33
CA THR A 31 21.35 6.57 -5.90
C THR A 31 20.69 5.78 -7.04
N LYS A 32 21.48 5.10 -7.87
CA LYS A 32 20.94 4.17 -8.90
C LYS A 32 20.09 3.07 -8.26
N ILE A 33 20.52 2.57 -7.10
CA ILE A 33 19.80 1.55 -6.31
C ILE A 33 18.46 2.11 -5.83
N HIS A 34 18.45 3.29 -5.20
CA HIS A 34 17.21 3.94 -4.74
C HIS A 34 16.23 4.17 -5.90
N LYS A 35 16.72 4.62 -7.07
CA LYS A 35 15.88 4.83 -8.25
C LYS A 35 15.29 3.53 -8.79
N SER A 36 16.06 2.43 -8.81
CA SER A 36 15.59 1.13 -9.27
C SER A 36 14.54 0.54 -8.31
N LEU A 37 14.89 0.44 -7.02
CA LEU A 37 14.00 -0.10 -6.00
C LEU A 37 12.74 0.75 -5.82
N GLY A 38 12.86 2.08 -5.94
CA GLY A 38 11.72 2.99 -5.90
C GLY A 38 10.69 2.73 -7.00
N LYS A 39 11.13 2.35 -8.22
CA LYS A 39 10.19 1.95 -9.30
C LYS A 39 9.47 0.66 -8.95
N VAL A 40 10.20 -0.36 -8.51
CA VAL A 40 9.61 -1.65 -8.09
C VAL A 40 8.62 -1.43 -6.96
N TYR A 41 8.99 -0.65 -5.94
CA TYR A 41 8.13 -0.26 -4.84
C TYR A 41 6.84 0.41 -5.33
N MET A 42 6.92 1.42 -6.20
CA MET A 42 5.73 2.11 -6.73
C MET A 42 4.82 1.19 -7.53
N ILE A 43 5.38 0.26 -8.32
CA ILE A 43 4.60 -0.75 -9.05
C ILE A 43 3.86 -1.65 -8.06
N LEU A 44 4.55 -2.18 -7.05
CA LEU A 44 3.93 -3.02 -6.02
C LEU A 44 2.83 -2.28 -5.25
N MET A 45 3.05 -1.02 -4.87
CA MET A 45 2.02 -0.20 -4.22
C MET A 45 0.77 -0.07 -5.10
N PHE A 46 0.95 0.22 -6.39
CA PHE A 46 -0.13 0.41 -7.33
C PHE A 46 -0.91 -0.91 -7.53
N THR A 47 -0.22 -2.01 -7.75
CA THR A 47 -0.83 -3.35 -7.87
C THR A 47 -1.57 -3.74 -6.60
N THR A 48 -0.96 -3.54 -5.43
CA THR A 48 -1.60 -3.80 -4.13
C THR A 48 -2.91 -3.02 -4.00
N ALA A 49 -2.90 -1.73 -4.32
CA ALA A 49 -4.09 -0.88 -4.25
C ALA A 49 -5.17 -1.33 -5.23
N LEU A 50 -4.81 -1.75 -6.46
CA LEU A 50 -5.76 -2.32 -7.41
C LEU A 50 -6.42 -3.58 -6.85
N ILE A 51 -5.64 -4.53 -6.32
CA ILE A 51 -6.16 -5.79 -5.76
C ILE A 51 -7.15 -5.51 -4.64
N THR A 52 -6.84 -4.56 -3.74
CA THR A 52 -7.75 -4.23 -2.63
C THR A 52 -9.11 -3.70 -3.07
N LEU A 53 -9.23 -3.12 -4.27
CA LEU A 53 -10.53 -2.69 -4.79
C LEU A 53 -11.47 -3.86 -5.12
N PHE A 54 -10.93 -5.06 -5.37
CA PHE A 54 -11.70 -6.28 -5.59
C PHE A 54 -11.92 -7.09 -4.30
N MET A 55 -11.35 -6.64 -3.17
CA MET A 55 -11.57 -7.28 -1.87
C MET A 55 -12.69 -6.55 -1.12
N PRO A 56 -13.76 -7.25 -0.69
CA PRO A 56 -14.79 -6.61 0.12
C PRO A 56 -14.24 -6.19 1.49
N ALA A 57 -14.69 -5.05 1.98
CA ALA A 57 -14.32 -4.55 3.31
C ALA A 57 -14.95 -5.43 4.38
N HIS A 58 -14.21 -5.76 5.43
CA HIS A 58 -14.73 -6.56 6.56
C HIS A 58 -14.71 -5.79 7.89
N VAL A 59 -14.43 -4.48 7.83
CA VAL A 59 -14.30 -3.62 9.01
C VAL A 59 -15.10 -2.34 8.76
N GLY A 60 -16.00 -2.01 9.69
CA GLY A 60 -16.89 -0.86 9.60
C GLY A 60 -18.04 -1.06 8.60
N ASN A 61 -18.81 0.01 8.38
CA ASN A 61 -19.95 -0.02 7.47
C ASN A 61 -19.49 -0.20 6.02
N GLN A 62 -20.23 -1.01 5.27
CA GLN A 62 -20.03 -1.20 3.84
C GLN A 62 -21.03 -0.36 3.04
N PHE A 63 -20.60 0.07 1.87
CA PHE A 63 -21.40 0.64 0.80
C PHE A 63 -21.47 -0.38 -0.33
N LEU A 64 -22.68 -0.66 -0.84
CA LEU A 64 -22.94 -1.68 -1.86
C LEU A 64 -22.42 -3.08 -1.47
N ASP A 65 -22.48 -3.42 -0.18
CA ASP A 65 -22.01 -4.70 0.36
C ASP A 65 -20.54 -5.04 -0.01
N HIS A 66 -19.72 -4.02 -0.31
CA HIS A 66 -18.35 -4.22 -0.79
C HIS A 66 -17.37 -3.14 -0.33
N PHE A 67 -17.67 -1.86 -0.60
CA PHE A 67 -16.73 -0.77 -0.36
C PHE A 67 -16.82 -0.27 1.07
N GLY A 68 -15.69 -0.22 1.77
CA GLY A 68 -15.59 0.38 3.10
C GLY A 68 -14.64 1.57 3.12
N TRP A 69 -14.47 2.18 4.29
CA TRP A 69 -13.55 3.31 4.50
C TRP A 69 -12.11 3.01 4.07
N ILE A 70 -11.69 1.74 4.16
CA ILE A 70 -10.34 1.32 3.76
C ILE A 70 -10.10 1.47 2.25
N HIS A 71 -11.13 1.34 1.39
CA HIS A 71 -11.00 1.49 -0.06
C HIS A 71 -10.65 2.93 -0.46
N LEU A 72 -10.99 3.91 0.37
CA LEU A 72 -10.59 5.30 0.16
C LEU A 72 -9.06 5.44 0.14
N PHE A 73 -8.35 4.67 0.97
CA PHE A 73 -6.89 4.60 0.97
C PHE A 73 -6.34 3.96 -0.31
N SER A 74 -7.05 2.97 -0.87
CA SER A 74 -6.71 2.37 -2.17
C SER A 74 -6.81 3.40 -3.29
N PHE A 75 -7.93 4.14 -3.38
CA PHE A 75 -8.07 5.22 -4.37
C PHE A 75 -7.01 6.32 -4.19
N LEU A 76 -6.75 6.72 -2.96
CA LEU A 76 -5.67 7.68 -2.66
C LEU A 76 -4.32 7.17 -3.15
N THR A 77 -4.01 5.89 -2.95
CA THR A 77 -2.75 5.28 -3.40
C THR A 77 -2.67 5.24 -4.93
N LEU A 78 -3.73 4.82 -5.62
CA LEU A 78 -3.81 4.79 -7.08
C LEU A 78 -3.64 6.17 -7.72
N TRP A 79 -4.09 7.24 -7.06
CA TRP A 79 -3.86 8.61 -7.49
C TRP A 79 -2.45 9.11 -7.15
N THR A 80 -1.99 8.82 -5.94
CA THR A 80 -0.78 9.42 -5.38
C THR A 80 0.48 8.83 -5.98
N VAL A 81 0.50 7.52 -6.30
CA VAL A 81 1.66 6.86 -6.90
C VAL A 81 2.01 7.44 -8.28
N PRO A 82 1.10 7.52 -9.27
CA PRO A 82 1.40 8.15 -10.56
C PRO A 82 1.81 9.61 -10.42
N THR A 83 1.12 10.36 -9.56
CA THR A 83 1.43 11.78 -9.37
C THR A 83 2.73 12.01 -8.58
N ALA A 84 3.21 11.06 -7.79
CA ALA A 84 4.53 11.06 -7.17
C ALA A 84 5.63 10.71 -8.18
N TYR A 85 5.35 9.80 -9.11
CA TYR A 85 6.24 9.50 -10.22
C TYR A 85 6.41 10.70 -11.15
N ILE A 86 5.32 11.37 -11.52
CA ILE A 86 5.36 12.60 -12.32
C ILE A 86 6.16 13.70 -11.58
N ALA A 87 5.96 13.86 -10.27
CA ALA A 87 6.70 14.85 -9.48
C ALA A 87 8.22 14.62 -9.54
N ILE A 88 8.69 13.38 -9.40
CA ILE A 88 10.14 13.11 -9.47
C ILE A 88 10.69 13.28 -10.89
N ARG A 89 9.91 12.98 -11.92
CA ARG A 89 10.27 13.25 -13.32
C ARG A 89 10.42 14.74 -13.63
N GLN A 90 9.64 15.58 -12.95
CA GLN A 90 9.73 17.05 -13.02
C GLN A 90 10.80 17.65 -12.10
N GLY A 91 11.64 16.83 -11.44
CA GLY A 91 12.63 17.32 -10.47
C GLY A 91 12.05 17.83 -9.14
N LYS A 92 10.74 17.65 -8.90
CA LYS A 92 10.06 18.08 -7.66
C LYS A 92 10.28 17.07 -6.54
N VAL A 93 11.52 16.94 -6.08
CA VAL A 93 11.97 15.92 -5.11
C VAL A 93 11.19 15.99 -3.80
N LYS A 94 10.99 17.19 -3.22
CA LYS A 94 10.24 17.36 -1.97
C LYS A 94 8.81 16.80 -2.07
N LYS A 95 8.12 17.07 -3.19
CA LYS A 95 6.75 16.56 -3.43
C LYS A 95 6.72 15.04 -3.59
N HIS A 96 7.70 14.46 -4.29
CA HIS A 96 7.84 13.01 -4.38
C HIS A 96 8.05 12.38 -3.01
N GLN A 97 9.00 12.91 -2.22
CA GLN A 97 9.31 12.40 -0.88
C GLN A 97 8.09 12.46 0.05
N GLN A 98 7.40 13.61 0.11
CA GLN A 98 6.20 13.76 0.95
C GLN A 98 5.14 12.72 0.62
N LYS A 99 4.84 12.51 -0.67
CA LYS A 99 3.88 11.50 -1.10
C LYS A 99 4.30 10.08 -0.72
N MET A 100 5.58 9.73 -0.90
CA MET A 100 6.08 8.40 -0.56
C MET A 100 6.04 8.14 0.95
N VAL A 101 6.42 9.12 1.77
CA VAL A 101 6.39 9.01 3.24
C VAL A 101 4.95 8.90 3.75
N LEU A 102 4.05 9.78 3.28
CA LEU A 102 2.65 9.77 3.72
C LEU A 102 1.95 8.47 3.35
N LEU A 103 2.16 7.96 2.13
CA LEU A 103 1.60 6.66 1.75
C LEU A 103 2.18 5.51 2.55
N TYR A 104 3.48 5.50 2.84
CA TYR A 104 4.10 4.41 3.60
C TYR A 104 3.60 4.36 5.05
N ILE A 105 3.62 5.50 5.74
CA ILE A 105 3.14 5.61 7.12
C ILE A 105 1.64 5.34 7.18
N GLY A 106 0.87 5.91 6.25
CA GLY A 106 -0.57 5.69 6.15
C GLY A 106 -0.92 4.22 5.87
N ALA A 107 -0.14 3.54 5.01
CA ALA A 107 -0.38 2.13 4.71
C ALA A 107 -0.12 1.25 5.94
N ILE A 108 0.95 1.49 6.69
CA ILE A 108 1.25 0.72 7.91
C ILE A 108 0.22 1.03 9.01
N GLY A 109 -0.03 2.31 9.27
CA GLY A 109 -0.90 2.73 10.38
C GLY A 109 -2.38 2.43 10.13
N ILE A 110 -2.88 2.80 8.95
CA ILE A 110 -4.29 2.62 8.60
C ILE A 110 -4.52 1.20 8.07
N ALA A 111 -3.99 0.87 6.89
CA ALA A 111 -4.29 -0.41 6.28
C ALA A 111 -3.76 -1.59 7.10
N GLY A 112 -2.52 -1.49 7.59
CA GLY A 112 -1.91 -2.48 8.49
C GLY A 112 -2.68 -2.61 9.81
N GLY A 113 -3.06 -1.50 10.45
CA GLY A 113 -3.91 -1.52 11.64
C GLY A 113 -5.24 -2.24 11.42
N PHE A 114 -5.91 -1.99 10.30
CA PHE A 114 -7.17 -2.67 9.94
C PHE A 114 -6.99 -4.19 9.72
N THR A 115 -5.80 -4.66 9.36
CA THR A 115 -5.53 -6.11 9.25
C THR A 115 -5.48 -6.81 10.60
N LEU A 116 -5.30 -6.08 11.70
CA LEU A 116 -5.22 -6.61 13.06
C LEU A 116 -6.56 -6.55 13.81
N ALA A 117 -7.65 -6.15 13.16
CA ALA A 117 -8.99 -6.23 13.75
C ALA A 117 -9.41 -7.70 13.98
N PRO A 118 -10.17 -8.01 15.06
CA PRO A 118 -10.66 -9.37 15.32
C PRO A 118 -11.38 -9.98 14.13
N GLY A 119 -11.17 -11.28 13.86
CA GLY A 119 -11.74 -11.97 12.70
C GLY A 119 -11.00 -11.74 11.38
N ARG A 120 -9.89 -10.99 11.38
CA ARG A 120 -9.01 -10.83 10.21
C ARG A 120 -7.86 -11.83 10.28
N TYR A 121 -7.41 -12.29 9.12
CA TYR A 121 -6.37 -13.32 9.02
C TYR A 121 -5.08 -13.01 9.81
N LEU A 122 -4.57 -11.77 9.76
CA LEU A 122 -3.36 -11.41 10.51
C LEU A 122 -3.61 -11.34 12.03
N HIS A 123 -4.82 -10.98 12.48
CA HIS A 123 -5.17 -11.00 13.89
C HIS A 123 -5.11 -12.43 14.43
N GLU A 124 -5.79 -13.36 13.78
CA GLU A 124 -5.81 -14.78 14.18
C GLU A 124 -4.41 -15.39 14.14
N LEU A 125 -3.56 -14.99 13.18
CA LEU A 125 -2.19 -15.50 13.08
C LEU A 125 -1.28 -15.01 14.22
N LEU A 126 -1.49 -13.80 14.73
CA LEU A 126 -0.59 -13.14 15.70
C LEU A 126 -1.09 -13.22 17.15
N PHE A 127 -2.41 -13.27 17.35
CA PHE A 127 -3.07 -13.19 18.65
C PHE A 127 -4.03 -14.34 18.94
N GLY A 128 -4.33 -15.19 17.94
CA GLY A 128 -5.22 -16.35 18.06
C GLY A 128 -4.50 -17.64 18.44
#